data_AF-A0A347ACT9-F1
#
_entry.id   AF-A0A347ACT9-F1
#
_cell.length_a   1.000
_cell.length_b   1.000
_cell.length_c   1.000
_cell.angle_alpha   90.00
_cell.angle_beta   90.00
_cell.angle_gamma   90.00
#
_symmetry.space_group_name_H-M   'P 1'
#
loop_
_entity.id
_entity.type
_entity.pdbx_description
1 polymer ?
#
loop_
_entity_poly.entity_id
_entity_poly.type
_entity_poly.pdbx_seq_one_letter_code
_entity_poly.pdbx_strand_id
1 'polypeptide(L)'
;MDIKAQISAEYILLVGFILVIILIFASYVGEQNEINSVMTAAKEGTSDALAELSFSDRSLQPVRVMDMTLTGNQNKTIQIRLSSTLSEVNKNFVRNRSLSSIQQLGYTRENNTIVTGRFRFNVTILP
;
A
#
# COMPACT_ATOMS: atom_id res chain seq x y z
N MET A 1 -34.94 -46.60 9.27
CA MET A 1 -34.71 -46.08 7.91
C MET A 1 -33.41 -45.29 7.96
N ASP A 2 -32.28 -45.93 7.67
CA ASP A 2 -30.98 -45.24 7.59
C ASP A 2 -30.87 -44.55 6.23
N ILE A 3 -31.26 -43.28 6.17
CA ILE A 3 -30.96 -42.41 5.04
C ILE A 3 -29.49 -42.04 5.18
N LYS A 4 -28.60 -42.92 4.74
CA LYS A 4 -27.19 -42.56 4.51
C LYS A 4 -27.17 -41.66 3.30
N ALA A 5 -27.10 -40.35 3.52
CA ALA A 5 -26.81 -39.38 2.49
C ALA A 5 -25.40 -39.63 1.96
N GLN A 6 -25.28 -40.57 1.01
CA GLN A 6 -24.00 -40.90 0.40
C GLN A 6 -23.69 -39.81 -0.62
N ILE A 7 -22.88 -38.84 -0.20
CA ILE A 7 -22.35 -37.83 -1.10
C ILE A 7 -21.50 -38.56 -2.15
N SER A 8 -21.80 -38.35 -3.44
CA SER A 8 -21.05 -39.00 -4.51
C SER A 8 -19.62 -38.45 -4.55
N ALA A 9 -18.66 -39.30 -4.93
CA ALA A 9 -17.25 -38.92 -5.00
C ALA A 9 -17.03 -37.76 -5.99
N GLU A 10 -17.82 -37.72 -7.07
CA GLU A 10 -17.83 -36.66 -8.07
C GLU A 10 -18.25 -35.32 -7.47
N TYR A 11 -19.23 -35.30 -6.56
CA TYR A 11 -19.65 -34.08 -5.87
C TYR A 11 -18.55 -33.52 -4.97
N ILE A 12 -17.87 -34.38 -4.21
CA ILE A 12 -16.74 -33.97 -3.36
C ILE A 12 -15.60 -33.44 -4.22
N LEU A 13 -15.31 -34.10 -5.34
CA LEU A 13 -14.24 -33.69 -6.26
C LEU A 13 -14.55 -32.34 -6.91
N LEU A 14 -15.79 -32.10 -7.33
CA LEU A 14 -16.21 -30.83 -7.92
C LEU A 14 -16.13 -29.68 -6.90
N VAL A 15 -16.64 -29.88 -5.68
CA VAL A 15 -16.55 -28.87 -4.61
C VAL A 15 -15.09 -28.59 -4.23
N GLY A 16 -14.26 -29.63 -4.11
CA GLY A 16 -12.83 -29.49 -3.83
C GLY A 16 -12.10 -28.69 -4.91
N PHE A 17 -12.42 -28.96 -6.19
CA PHE A 17 -11.83 -28.22 -7.31
C PHE A 17 -12.20 -26.73 -7.29
N ILE A 18 -13.47 -26.40 -7.01
CA ILE A 18 -13.92 -25.01 -6.86
C ILE A 18 -13.19 -24.32 -5.70
N LEU A 19 -13.03 -25.00 -4.56
CA LEU A 19 -12.32 -24.44 -3.41
C LEU A 19 -10.86 -24.13 -3.73
N VAL A 20 -10.16 -25.01 -4.45
CA VAL A 20 -8.77 -24.78 -4.87
C VAL A 20 -8.67 -23.54 -5.76
N ILE A 21 -9.59 -23.37 -6.72
CA ILE A 21 -9.62 -22.18 -7.57
C ILE A 21 -9.82 -20.91 -6.73
N ILE A 22 -10.77 -20.92 -5.79
CA ILE A 22 -11.04 -19.77 -4.92
C ILE A 22 -9.79 -19.39 -4.11
N LEU A 23 -9.09 -20.37 -3.54
CA LEU A 23 -7.89 -20.13 -2.74
C LEU A 23 -6.75 -19.50 -3.57
N ILE A 24 -6.56 -19.95 -4.82
CA ILE A 24 -5.57 -19.38 -5.73
C ILE A 24 -5.88 -17.90 -5.98
N PHE A 25 -7.11 -17.55 -6.36
CA PHE A 25 -7.48 -16.15 -6.59
C PHE A 25 -7.40 -15.30 -5.32
N ALA A 26 -7.84 -15.83 -4.16
CA ALA A 26 -7.76 -15.11 -2.89
C ALA A 26 -6.32 -14.73 -2.52
N SER A 27 -5.35 -15.62 -2.78
CA SER A 27 -3.93 -15.35 -2.51
C SER A 27 -3.38 -14.17 -3.32
N TYR A 28 -3.75 -14.09 -4.61
CA TYR A 28 -3.29 -13.05 -5.53
C TYR A 28 -3.97 -11.70 -5.26
N VAL A 29 -5.30 -11.70 -5.05
CA VAL A 29 -6.06 -10.47 -4.79
C VAL A 29 -5.64 -9.82 -3.47
N GLY A 30 -5.34 -10.62 -2.44
CA GLY A 30 -4.88 -10.10 -1.15
C GLY A 30 -3.58 -9.29 -1.27
N GLU A 31 -2.63 -9.74 -2.07
CA GLU A 31 -1.37 -9.02 -2.30
C GLU A 31 -1.60 -7.67 -2.98
N GLN A 32 -2.37 -7.66 -4.06
CA GLN A 32 -2.63 -6.42 -4.79
C GLN A 32 -3.42 -5.41 -3.96
N ASN A 33 -4.36 -5.89 -3.13
CA ASN A 33 -5.14 -5.03 -2.26
C ASN A 33 -4.28 -4.35 -1.18
N GLU A 34 -3.31 -5.09 -0.62
CA GLU A 34 -2.34 -4.56 0.34
C GLU A 34 -1.50 -3.44 -0.27
N ILE A 35 -0.93 -3.70 -1.45
CA ILE A 35 -0.14 -2.72 -2.20
C ILE A 35 -0.96 -1.46 -2.51
N ASN A 36 -2.18 -1.63 -3.01
CA ASN A 36 -3.05 -0.50 -3.37
C ASN A 36 -3.43 0.35 -2.15
N SER A 37 -3.70 -0.29 -1.01
CA SER A 37 -4.04 0.40 0.24
C SER A 37 -2.85 1.22 0.75
N VAL A 38 -1.65 0.61 0.76
CA VAL A 38 -0.41 1.30 1.16
C VAL A 38 -0.10 2.46 0.23
N MET A 39 -0.19 2.28 -1.09
CA MET A 39 0.04 3.35 -2.07
C MET A 39 -0.95 4.51 -1.90
N THR A 40 -2.21 4.19 -1.62
CA THR A 40 -3.26 5.20 -1.40
C THR A 40 -2.99 6.02 -0.14
N ALA A 41 -2.69 5.35 0.98
CA ALA A 41 -2.32 6.03 2.23
C ALA A 41 -1.03 6.86 2.07
N ALA A 42 -0.04 6.34 1.34
CA ALA A 42 1.18 7.07 1.05
C ALA A 42 0.89 8.38 0.28
N LYS A 43 0.00 8.32 -0.71
CA LYS A 43 -0.45 9.48 -1.50
C LYS A 43 -1.20 10.50 -0.66
N GLU A 44 -2.12 10.04 0.18
CA GLU A 44 -2.93 10.87 1.05
C GLU A 44 -2.03 11.60 2.04
N GLY A 45 -1.18 10.86 2.77
CA GLY A 45 -0.21 11.45 3.70
C GLY A 45 0.76 12.42 3.04
N THR A 46 1.16 12.17 1.79
CA THR A 46 1.95 13.14 1.03
C THR A 46 1.13 14.36 0.64
N SER A 47 -0.08 14.19 0.10
CA SER A 47 -0.92 15.30 -0.37
C SER A 47 -1.28 16.23 0.79
N ASP A 48 -1.59 15.67 1.95
CA ASP A 48 -1.86 16.40 3.18
C ASP A 48 -0.64 17.17 3.67
N ALA A 49 0.55 16.54 3.63
CA ALA A 49 1.79 17.21 4.00
C ALA A 49 2.13 18.38 3.07
N LEU A 50 1.89 18.23 1.75
CA LEU A 50 2.10 19.30 0.78
C LEU A 50 1.10 20.44 1.00
N ALA A 51 -0.16 20.12 1.31
CA ALA A 51 -1.15 21.11 1.66
C ALA A 51 -0.73 21.88 2.92
N GLU A 52 -0.34 21.19 3.98
CA GLU A 52 0.16 21.79 5.23
C GLU A 52 1.38 22.70 5.00
N LEU A 53 2.33 22.26 4.17
CA LEU A 53 3.47 23.07 3.76
C LEU A 53 3.04 24.34 3.00
N SER A 54 2.07 24.23 2.10
CA SER A 54 1.56 25.39 1.35
C SER A 54 0.84 26.42 2.24
N PHE A 55 0.26 25.98 3.35
CA PHE A 55 -0.35 26.89 4.34
C PHE A 55 0.69 27.51 5.28
N SER A 56 1.72 26.75 5.64
CA SER A 56 2.72 27.16 6.62
C SER A 56 3.82 28.05 6.03
N ASP A 57 4.20 27.80 4.77
CA ASP A 57 5.22 28.56 4.06
C ASP A 57 4.62 29.29 2.85
N ARG A 58 4.35 30.59 3.03
CA ARG A 58 3.77 31.45 1.99
C ARG A 58 4.69 31.69 0.80
N SER A 59 5.98 31.35 0.91
CA SER A 59 6.94 31.44 -0.19
C SER A 59 6.96 30.17 -1.07
N LEU A 60 6.38 29.08 -0.57
CA LEU A 60 6.35 27.81 -1.25
C LEU A 60 5.20 27.79 -2.26
N GLN A 61 5.54 27.60 -3.53
CA GLN A 61 4.51 27.42 -4.56
C GLN A 61 3.74 26.12 -4.33
N PRO A 62 2.44 26.05 -4.65
CA PRO A 62 1.65 24.84 -4.46
C PRO A 62 2.27 23.64 -5.20
N VAL A 63 2.66 22.62 -4.44
CA VAL A 63 3.24 21.38 -4.98
C VAL A 63 2.19 20.28 -4.97
N ARG A 64 2.14 19.50 -6.04
CA ARG A 64 1.18 18.39 -6.20
C ARG A 64 1.90 17.08 -6.44
N VAL A 65 1.25 15.97 -6.08
CA VAL A 65 1.68 14.63 -6.48
C VAL A 65 1.31 14.42 -7.95
N MET A 66 2.32 14.20 -8.79
CA MET A 66 2.16 13.97 -10.22
C MET A 66 1.98 12.49 -10.56
N ASP A 67 2.81 11.65 -9.95
CA ASP A 67 2.85 10.22 -10.21
C ASP A 67 3.33 9.45 -8.99
N MET A 68 2.98 8.18 -8.92
CA MET A 68 3.52 7.26 -7.93
C MET A 68 3.82 5.91 -8.56
N THR A 69 5.06 5.46 -8.39
CA THR A 69 5.48 4.15 -8.86
C THR A 69 5.99 3.31 -7.70
N LEU A 70 5.84 1.99 -7.84
CA LEU A 70 6.32 1.02 -6.87
C LEU A 70 7.42 0.19 -7.52
N THR A 71 8.57 0.10 -6.86
CA THR A 71 9.72 -0.66 -7.35
C THR A 71 10.18 -1.65 -6.30
N GLY A 72 10.79 -2.76 -6.74
CA GLY A 72 11.27 -3.81 -5.84
C GLY A 72 10.26 -4.93 -5.57
N ASN A 73 10.76 -6.06 -5.07
CA ASN A 73 9.98 -7.28 -4.87
C ASN A 73 9.45 -7.39 -3.43
N GLN A 74 10.26 -7.90 -2.50
CA GLN A 74 9.91 -7.98 -1.07
C GLN A 74 10.16 -6.67 -0.32
N ASN A 75 11.26 -5.99 -0.65
CA ASN A 75 11.56 -4.64 -0.20
C ASN A 75 11.08 -3.68 -1.30
N LYS A 76 9.87 -3.14 -1.11
CA LYS A 76 9.22 -2.26 -2.07
C LYS A 76 9.53 -0.80 -1.74
N THR A 77 9.82 0.00 -2.75
CA THR A 77 10.02 1.44 -2.62
C THR A 77 8.94 2.17 -3.40
N ILE A 78 8.16 2.97 -2.68
CA ILE A 78 7.17 3.90 -3.21
C ILE A 78 7.92 5.16 -3.63
N GLN A 79 7.93 5.43 -4.93
CA GLN A 79 8.49 6.64 -5.51
C GLN A 79 7.35 7.60 -5.79
N ILE A 80 7.31 8.71 -5.07
CA ILE A 80 6.30 9.74 -5.24
C ILE A 80 6.93 10.90 -6.00
N ARG A 81 6.46 11.15 -7.22
CA ARG A 81 6.90 12.25 -8.06
C ARG A 81 6.07 13.49 -7.78
N LEU A 82 6.73 14.59 -7.49
CA LEU A 82 6.09 15.87 -7.23
C LEU A 82 6.10 16.76 -8.47
N SER A 83 5.35 17.87 -8.44
CA SER A 83 5.34 18.86 -9.52
C SER A 83 6.52 19.82 -9.45
N SER A 84 7.23 19.86 -8.32
CA SER A 84 8.40 20.70 -8.11
C SER A 84 9.35 20.07 -7.10
N THR A 85 10.61 20.48 -7.15
CA THR A 85 11.59 20.09 -6.13
C THR A 85 11.26 20.74 -4.79
N LEU A 86 11.47 19.99 -3.71
CA LEU A 86 11.35 20.44 -2.33
C LEU A 86 12.73 20.52 -1.69
N SER A 87 12.88 21.39 -0.68
CA SER A 87 14.04 21.37 0.21
C SER A 87 14.14 20.03 0.94
N GLU A 88 15.34 19.64 1.37
CA GLU A 88 15.53 18.33 2.03
C GLU A 88 14.73 18.22 3.34
N VAL A 89 14.57 19.34 4.05
CA VAL A 89 13.71 19.41 5.25
C VAL A 89 12.26 19.10 4.90
N ASN A 90 11.72 19.73 3.84
CA ASN A 90 10.34 19.52 3.41
C ASN A 90 10.14 18.11 2.84
N LYS A 91 11.14 17.54 2.13
CA LYS A 91 11.12 16.14 1.69
C LYS A 91 11.04 15.17 2.86
N ASN A 92 11.83 15.40 3.91
CA ASN A 92 11.82 14.55 5.10
C ASN A 92 10.49 14.66 5.86
N PHE A 93 9.92 15.87 5.96
CA PHE A 93 8.59 16.09 6.53
C PHE A 93 7.52 15.31 5.76
N VAL A 94 7.47 15.48 4.44
CA VAL A 94 6.51 14.79 3.55
C VAL A 94 6.67 13.28 3.62
N ARG A 95 7.91 12.78 3.58
CA ARG A 95 8.21 11.34 3.73
C ARG A 95 7.69 10.82 5.07
N ASN A 96 7.97 11.53 6.16
CA ASN A 96 7.55 11.12 7.49
C ASN A 96 6.02 11.08 7.61
N ARG A 97 5.32 12.09 7.07
CA ARG A 97 3.86 12.15 7.07
C ARG A 97 3.24 11.02 6.23
N SER A 98 3.82 10.74 5.07
CA SER A 98 3.44 9.60 4.21
C SER A 98 3.59 8.27 4.96
N LEU A 99 4.74 8.02 5.60
CA LEU A 99 4.96 6.82 6.42
C LEU A 99 3.98 6.74 7.60
N SER A 100 3.68 7.86 8.27
CA SER A 100 2.69 7.91 9.34
C SER A 100 1.28 7.61 8.86
N SER A 101 0.89 8.05 7.66
CA SER A 101 -0.41 7.69 7.08
C SER A 101 -0.50 6.19 6.78
N ILE A 102 0.56 5.60 6.23
CA ILE A 102 0.60 4.14 6.04
C ILE A 102 0.54 3.41 7.39
N GLN A 103 1.19 3.92 8.44
CA GLN A 103 1.13 3.33 9.78
C GLN A 103 -0.31 3.34 10.36
N GLN A 104 -1.16 4.30 10.00
CA GLN A 104 -2.56 4.34 10.42
C GLN A 104 -3.40 3.18 9.87
N LEU A 105 -2.93 2.47 8.85
CA LEU A 105 -3.55 1.22 8.38
C LEU A 105 -3.34 0.04 9.35
N GLY A 106 -2.59 0.22 10.44
CA GLY A 106 -2.30 -0.80 11.45
C GLY A 106 -0.99 -1.57 11.24
N TYR A 107 -0.14 -1.09 10.33
CA TYR A 107 1.18 -1.70 10.06
C TYR A 107 2.26 -1.21 11.02
N THR A 108 3.30 -2.03 11.20
CA THR A 108 4.43 -1.69 12.07
C THR A 108 5.42 -0.79 11.34
N ARG A 109 5.85 0.28 12.01
CA ARG A 109 6.90 1.16 11.49
C ARG A 109 8.25 0.83 12.14
N GLU A 110 9.23 0.52 11.30
CA GLU A 110 10.65 0.34 11.68
C GLU A 110 11.47 1.44 11.00
N ASN A 111 11.79 2.50 11.75
CA ASN A 111 12.51 3.69 11.26
C ASN A 111 11.82 4.35 10.04
N ASN A 112 12.46 4.26 8.87
CA ASN A 112 11.96 4.80 7.60
C ASN A 112 11.25 3.74 6.74
N THR A 113 10.96 2.57 7.31
CA THR A 113 10.27 1.49 6.61
C THR A 113 8.99 1.08 7.32
N ILE A 114 7.96 0.75 6.56
CA ILE A 114 6.76 0.10 7.05
C ILE A 114 6.87 -1.39 6.77
N VAL A 115 6.61 -2.20 7.78
CA VAL A 115 6.64 -3.66 7.72
C VAL A 115 5.22 -4.17 7.82
N THR A 116 4.85 -4.96 6.83
CA THR A 116 3.60 -5.71 6.77
C THR A 116 3.90 -7.19 6.97
N GLY A 117 2.88 -8.04 6.98
CA GLY A 117 3.08 -9.49 7.02
C GLY A 117 3.79 -10.06 5.78
N ARG A 118 3.84 -9.30 4.66
CA ARG A 118 4.32 -9.79 3.35
C ARG A 118 5.48 -8.97 2.78
N PHE A 119 5.47 -7.66 2.98
CA PHE A 119 6.40 -6.71 2.36
C PHE A 119 6.98 -5.70 3.35
N ARG A 120 8.11 -5.11 2.95
CA ARG A 120 8.69 -3.93 3.58
C ARG A 120 8.61 -2.76 2.61
N PHE A 121 7.95 -1.68 3.01
CA PHE A 121 7.75 -0.48 2.20
C PHE A 121 8.64 0.66 2.67
N ASN A 122 9.34 1.29 1.72
CA ASN A 122 10.05 2.55 1.93
C ASN A 122 9.40 3.64 1.06
N VAL A 123 9.51 4.91 1.48
CA VAL A 123 8.97 6.05 0.73
C VAL A 123 10.11 6.96 0.29
N THR A 124 10.13 7.28 -1.00
CA THR A 124 11.10 8.18 -1.61
C THR A 124 10.38 9.27 -2.40
N ILE A 125 10.85 10.50 -2.25
CA ILE A 125 10.25 11.68 -2.87
C ILE A 125 11.16 12.13 -4.00
N LEU A 126 10.62 12.16 -5.21
CA LEU A 126 11.30 12.59 -6.43
C LEU A 126 10.71 13.91 -6.93
N PRO A 127 11.53 14.77 -7.55
CA PRO A 127 11.06 16.00 -8.19
C PRO A 127 10.26 15.73 -9.46
#